data_AF-A0AAX3W841-F1
#
_entry.id   AF-A0AAX3W841-F1
#
_cell.length_a   1.000
_cell.length_b   1.000
_cell.length_c   1.000
_cell.angle_alpha   90.00
_cell.angle_beta   90.00
_cell.angle_gamma   90.00
#
_symmetry.space_group_name_H-M   'P 1'
#
loop_
_entity.id
_entity.type
_entity.pdbx_description
1 polymer ?
#
loop_
_entity_poly.entity_id
_entity_poly.type
_entity_poly.pdbx_seq_one_letter_code
_entity_poly.pdbx_strand_id
1 'polypeptide(L)' 'MKNSKFKPYYISKAVQNLKEKGLISKKRNDKDERTVAIEVSKIQHRKIKNLLMEIEGEVL' A
#
# COMPACT_ATOMS: atom_id res chain seq x y z
N MET A 1 7.13 -9.69 -15.76
CA MET A 1 6.85 -9.09 -14.43
C MET A 1 6.43 -10.20 -13.47
N LYS A 2 7.05 -10.33 -12.29
CA LYS A 2 6.65 -11.35 -11.29
C LYS A 2 5.43 -10.84 -10.54
N ASN A 3 4.28 -11.46 -10.79
CA ASN A 3 3.08 -11.24 -10.00
C ASN A 3 3.22 -11.94 -8.64
N SER A 4 2.66 -11.34 -7.58
CA SER A 4 2.59 -12.03 -6.30
C SER A 4 1.76 -13.32 -6.44
N LYS A 5 2.00 -14.31 -5.59
CA LYS A 5 1.19 -15.54 -5.51
C LYS A 5 -0.16 -15.33 -4.80
N PHE A 6 -0.44 -14.13 -4.28
CA PHE A 6 -1.68 -13.84 -3.56
C PHE A 6 -2.88 -13.77 -4.50
N LYS A 7 -4.02 -14.32 -4.06
CA LYS A 7 -5.29 -14.18 -4.79
C LYS A 7 -5.70 -12.70 -4.83
N PRO A 8 -6.35 -12.22 -5.91
CA PRO A 8 -6.74 -10.82 -6.06
C PRO A 8 -7.50 -10.25 -4.87
N TYR A 9 -8.42 -11.02 -4.28
CA TYR A 9 -9.17 -10.64 -3.08
C TYR A 9 -8.27 -10.20 -1.92
N TYR A 10 -7.21 -10.96 -1.63
CA TYR A 10 -6.29 -10.64 -0.54
C TYR A 10 -5.48 -9.38 -0.83
N ILE A 11 -5.08 -9.18 -2.09
CA ILE A 11 -4.39 -7.96 -2.51
C ILE A 11 -5.32 -6.76 -2.32
N SER A 12 -6.57 -6.84 -2.79
CA SER A 12 -7.55 -5.76 -2.63
C SER A 12 -7.82 -5.42 -1.16
N LYS A 13 -7.96 -6.44 -0.31
CA LYS A 13 -8.19 -6.27 1.14
C LYS A 13 -6.97 -5.65 1.82
N ALA A 14 -5.75 -6.10 1.49
CA ALA A 14 -4.52 -5.53 2.03
C ALA A 14 -4.35 -4.06 1.61
N VAL A 15 -4.56 -3.74 0.34
CA VAL A 15 -4.50 -2.36 -0.18
C VAL A 15 -5.55 -1.46 0.51
N GLN A 16 -6.76 -1.96 0.75
CA GLN A 16 -7.76 -1.22 1.51
C GLN A 16 -7.29 -0.95 2.95
N ASN A 17 -6.78 -1.96 3.65
CA ASN A 17 -6.29 -1.80 5.02
C ASN A 17 -5.11 -0.81 5.09
N LEU A 18 -4.17 -0.85 4.15
CA LEU A 18 -3.04 0.09 4.08
C LEU A 18 -3.53 1.54 3.85
N LYS A 19 -4.58 1.72 3.04
CA LYS A 19 -5.22 3.02 2.85
C LYS A 19 -5.86 3.52 4.15
N GLU A 20 -6.62 2.67 4.85
CA GLU A 20 -7.29 3.02 6.10
C GLU A 20 -6.29 3.38 7.22
N LYS A 21 -5.13 2.73 7.24
CA LYS A 21 -4.00 3.10 8.11
C LYS A 21 -3.29 4.39 7.69
N GLY A 22 -3.70 5.02 6.59
CA GLY A 22 -3.09 6.24 6.07
C GLY A 22 -1.66 6.05 5.57
N LEU A 23 -1.27 4.83 5.20
CA LEU A 23 0.06 4.49 4.68
C LEU A 23 0.14 4.67 3.17
N ILE A 24 -0.96 4.52 2.45
CA ILE A 24 -1.05 4.73 1.00
C ILE A 24 -2.32 5.48 0.64
N SER A 25 -2.33 6.05 -0.56
CA SER A 25 -3.52 6.54 -1.23
C SER A 25 -3.87 5.60 -2.38
N LYS A 26 -5.16 5.42 -2.67
CA LYS A 26 -5.61 4.64 -3.83
C LYS A 26 -6.66 5.42 -4.61
N LYS A 27 -6.52 5.43 -5.93
CA LYS A 27 -7.49 6.02 -6.87
C LYS A 27 -7.92 4.96 -7.87
N ARG A 28 -9.19 4.98 -8.25
CA ARG A 28 -9.68 4.21 -9.40
C ARG A 28 -9.53 5.06 -10.63
N ASN A 29 -9.24 4.42 -11.76
CA ASN A 29 -9.31 5.09 -13.04
C ASN A 29 -10.78 5.11 -13.48
N ASP A 30 -11.33 6.30 -13.72
CA ASP A 30 -12.73 6.49 -14.11
C ASP A 30 -13.02 6.00 -15.54
N LYS A 31 -11.98 5.77 -16.36
CA LYS A 31 -12.09 5.24 -17.73
C LYS A 31 -11.88 3.72 -17.81
N ASP A 32 -11.19 3.14 -16.82
CA ASP A 32 -10.98 1.69 -16.68
C ASP A 32 -11.03 1.31 -15.20
N GLU A 33 -12.22 1.00 -14.73
CA GLU A 33 -12.50 0.73 -13.31
C GLU A 33 -11.79 -0.52 -12.76
N ARG A 34 -11.20 -1.34 -13.63
CA ARG A 34 -10.53 -2.59 -13.25
C ARG A 34 -9.14 -2.35 -12.68
N THR A 35 -8.55 -1.18 -12.95
CA THR A 35 -7.20 -0.84 -12.52
C THR A 35 -7.24 0.18 -11.37
N VAL A 36 -6.55 -0.16 -10.28
CA VAL A 36 -6.40 0.73 -9.11
C VAL A 36 -4.99 1.30 -9.11
N ALA A 37 -4.87 2.62 -9.20
CA ALA A 37 -3.62 3.33 -9.01
C ALA A 37 -3.34 3.48 -7.51
N ILE A 38 -2.14 3.09 -7.08
CA ILE A 38 -1.66 3.30 -5.71
C ILE A 38 -0.64 4.44 -5.74
N GLU A 39 -0.83 5.41 -4.86
CA GLU A 39 0.06 6.56 -4.70
C GLU A 39 0.60 6.58 -3.26
N VAL A 40 1.88 6.93 -3.13
CA VAL A 40 2.55 7.09 -1.83
C VAL A 40 3.18 8.48 -1.78
N SER A 41 2.62 9.36 -0.95
CA SER A 41 3.18 10.70 -0.72
C SER A 41 4.47 10.63 0.10
N LYS A 42 5.24 11.73 0.13
CA LYS A 42 6.47 11.83 0.96
C LYS A 42 6.18 11.57 2.45
N ILE A 43 5.05 12.04 2.97
CA ILE A 43 4.65 11.83 4.37
C ILE A 43 4.33 10.35 4.61
N GLN A 44 3.56 9.75 3.72
CA GLN A 44 3.22 8.32 3.76
C GLN A 44 4.47 7.44 3.68
N HIS A 45 5.42 7.77 2.81
CA HIS A 45 6.68 7.06 2.69
C HIS A 45 7.49 7.08 4.00
N ARG A 46 7.54 8.23 4.69
CA ARG A 46 8.19 8.31 6.03
C ARG A 46 7.50 7.42 7.05
N LYS A 47 6.16 7.39 7.08
CA LYS A 47 5.41 6.49 7.96
C LYS A 47 5.72 5.02 7.69
N ILE A 48 5.74 4.63 6.42
CA ILE A 48 6.10 3.26 6.01
C ILE A 48 7.52 2.93 6.47
N LYS A 49 8.48 3.83 6.23
CA LYS A 49 9.86 3.63 6.65
C LYS A 49 9.98 3.41 8.16
N ASN A 50 9.36 4.28 8.96
CA ASN A 50 9.40 4.16 10.42
C ASN A 50 8.77 2.83 10.89
N LEU A 51 7.65 2.42 10.29
CA LEU A 51 7.00 1.14 10.60
C LEU A 51 7.90 -0.06 10.27
N LEU A 52 8.63 -0.01 9.15
CA LEU A 52 9.56 -1.09 8.80
C LEU A 52 10.72 -1.17 9.77
N MET A 53 11.30 -0.02 10.15
CA MET A 53 12.38 0.03 11.15
C MET A 53 11.93 -0.53 12.51
N GLU A 54 10.71 -0.18 12.94
CA GLU A 54 10.11 -0.73 14.17
C GLU A 54 9.99 -2.27 14.13
N ILE A 55 9.57 -2.82 12.99
CA ILE A 55 9.42 -4.28 12.79
C ILE A 55 10.79 -4.97 12.74
N GLU A 56 11.78 -4.34 12.11
CA GLU A 56 13.13 -4.88 11.96
C GLU A 56 13.94 -4.78 13.27
N GLY A 57 13.39 -4.13 14.31
CA GLY A 57 14.08 -3.92 15.58
C GLY A 57 15.19 -2.87 15.49
N GLU A 58 15.27 -2.13 14.38
CA GLU A 58 16.12 -0.95 14.24
C GLU A 58 15.44 0.20 14.99
N VAL A 59 15.68 0.26 16.29
CA VAL A 59 15.28 1.41 17.13
C VAL A 59 16.14 2.60 16.72
N LEU A 60 15.48 3.71 16.33
CA LEU A 60 16.11 5.01 16.05
C LEU A 60 16.93 5.54 17.24
#